data_AF-B5JUL7-F1
#
_entry.id   AF-B5JUL7-F1
#
_cell.length_a   1.000
_cell.length_b   1.000
_cell.length_c   1.000
_cell.angle_alpha   90.00
_cell.angle_beta   90.00
_cell.angle_gamma   90.00
#
_symmetry.space_group_name_H-M   'P 1'
#
loop_
_entity.id
_entity.type
_entity.pdbx_description
1 polymer ?
#
loop_
_entity_poly.entity_id
_entity_poly.type
_entity_poly.pdbx_seq_one_letter_code
_entity_poly.pdbx_strand_id
1 'polypeptide(L)'
;MLSKIVVADAKAGPERTDRTVFLAANASLNLAKPRYDAYEKVQLAQPLQENMQRKKKLFEKSIAAYERASAYGIAEVTTESTYRIGKIYQNFAKSMMESERPAGMSELEIEQYGILLEEQAFPYEEEATTVHEANVARLHKDGLYDQWVRQSLEELAVLLPFKYDRQERRTSYITIVADEEVANAQ
;
A
#
# COMPACT_ATOMS: atom_id res chain seq x y z
N MET A 1 -12.81 -2.12 21.72
CA MET A 1 -11.70 -1.80 22.64
C MET A 1 -10.65 -0.92 21.96
N LEU A 2 -10.09 -1.32 20.80
CA LEU A 2 -9.08 -0.55 20.06
C LEU A 2 -9.47 0.90 19.74
N SER A 3 -10.71 1.15 19.32
CA SER A 3 -11.18 2.52 19.02
C SER A 3 -11.11 3.45 20.23
N LYS A 4 -11.30 2.94 21.44
CA LYS A 4 -11.19 3.72 22.67
C LYS A 4 -9.73 4.14 22.93
N ILE A 5 -8.75 3.31 22.58
CA ILE A 5 -7.32 3.62 22.73
C ILE A 5 -6.95 4.80 21.82
N VAL A 6 -7.34 4.73 20.54
CA VAL A 6 -7.07 5.81 19.57
C VAL A 6 -7.71 7.12 20.00
N VAL A 7 -8.97 7.07 20.46
CA VAL A 7 -9.69 8.27 20.94
C VAL A 7 -9.07 8.83 22.21
N ALA A 8 -8.62 7.97 23.14
CA ALA A 8 -7.97 8.42 24.37
C ALA A 8 -6.64 9.11 24.07
N ASP A 9 -5.78 8.53 23.23
CA ASP A 9 -4.51 9.15 22.82
C ASP A 9 -4.73 10.50 22.10
N ALA A 10 -5.69 10.56 21.17
CA ALA A 10 -6.02 11.80 20.46
C ALA A 10 -6.50 12.93 21.40
N LYS A 11 -7.09 12.60 22.55
CA LYS A 11 -7.59 13.56 23.54
C LYS A 11 -6.58 13.87 24.65
N ALA A 12 -5.53 13.06 24.81
CA ALA A 12 -4.57 13.17 25.91
C ALA A 12 -3.69 14.43 25.81
N GLY A 13 -3.55 15.04 24.63
CA GLY A 13 -2.81 16.29 24.45
C GLY A 13 -1.39 16.19 25.03
N PRO A 14 -1.01 17.01 26.03
CA PRO A 14 0.31 16.97 26.66
C PRO A 14 0.55 15.72 27.52
N GLU A 15 -0.47 14.95 27.89
CA GLU A 15 -0.33 13.71 28.68
C GLU A 15 0.09 12.49 27.83
N ARG A 16 0.26 12.68 26.50
CA ARG A 16 0.75 11.62 25.62
C ARG A 16 2.17 11.23 26.01
N THR A 17 2.42 9.93 26.01
CA THR A 17 3.74 9.34 26.22
C THR A 17 4.08 8.43 25.04
N ASP A 18 5.35 8.10 24.86
CA ASP A 18 5.78 7.17 23.82
C ASP A 18 5.01 5.85 23.87
N ARG A 19 4.69 5.37 25.08
CA ARG A 19 3.88 4.17 25.29
C ARG A 19 2.45 4.33 24.78
N THR A 20 1.77 5.43 25.07
CA THR A 20 0.38 5.63 24.61
C THR A 20 0.32 5.85 23.10
N VAL A 21 1.30 6.58 22.54
CA VAL A 21 1.48 6.79 21.11
C VAL A 21 1.67 5.45 20.40
N PHE A 22 2.57 4.59 20.90
CA PHE A 22 2.81 3.25 20.35
C PHE A 22 1.56 2.37 20.37
N LEU A 23 0.82 2.36 21.48
CA LEU A 23 -0.43 1.60 21.60
C LEU A 23 -1.51 2.12 20.63
N ALA A 24 -1.61 3.44 20.47
CA ALA A 24 -2.57 4.06 19.57
C ALA A 24 -2.22 3.85 18.09
N ALA A 25 -0.93 3.84 17.74
CA ALA A 25 -0.44 3.51 16.40
C ALA A 25 -0.85 2.07 16.02
N ASN A 26 -0.53 1.10 16.87
CA ASN A 26 -0.89 -0.30 16.69
C ASN A 26 -2.42 -0.51 16.67
N ALA A 27 -3.16 0.19 17.52
CA ALA A 27 -4.62 0.13 17.51
C ALA A 27 -5.19 0.69 16.20
N SER A 28 -4.64 1.79 15.68
CA SER A 28 -5.04 2.41 14.41
C SER A 28 -4.79 1.47 13.24
N LEU A 29 -3.61 0.85 13.19
CA LEU A 29 -3.24 -0.14 12.19
C LEU A 29 -4.20 -1.34 12.18
N ASN A 30 -4.47 -1.92 13.36
CA ASN A 30 -5.40 -3.05 13.48
C ASN A 30 -6.85 -2.67 13.12
N LEU A 31 -7.26 -1.43 13.36
CA LEU A 31 -8.56 -0.92 12.92
C LEU A 31 -8.63 -0.66 11.40
N ALA A 32 -7.50 -0.52 10.71
CA ALA A 32 -7.47 -0.36 9.25
C ALA A 32 -7.75 -1.70 8.53
N LYS A 33 -7.24 -2.82 9.05
CA LYS A 33 -7.40 -4.17 8.50
C LYS A 33 -8.84 -4.53 8.08
N PRO A 34 -9.88 -4.41 8.93
CA PRO A 34 -11.25 -4.75 8.52
C PRO A 34 -11.81 -3.85 7.42
N ARG A 35 -11.27 -2.63 7.23
CA ARG A 35 -11.65 -1.77 6.09
C ARG A 35 -11.03 -2.28 4.80
N TYR A 36 -9.77 -2.68 4.87
CA TYR A 36 -9.07 -3.33 3.76
C TYR A 36 -9.77 -4.63 3.35
N ASP A 37 -10.11 -5.49 4.31
CA ASP A 37 -10.84 -6.74 4.02
C ASP A 37 -12.19 -6.49 3.35
N ALA A 38 -12.90 -5.43 3.78
CA ALA A 38 -14.17 -5.05 3.16
C ALA A 38 -13.98 -4.50 1.74
N TYR A 39 -12.89 -3.76 1.49
CA TYR A 39 -12.49 -3.25 0.19
C TYR A 39 -12.16 -4.39 -0.79
N GLU A 40 -11.32 -5.35 -0.38
CA GLU A 40 -10.89 -6.47 -1.23
C GLU A 40 -12.05 -7.37 -1.66
N LYS A 41 -13.08 -7.50 -0.82
CA LYS A 41 -14.26 -8.31 -1.12
C LYS A 41 -15.15 -7.74 -2.22
N VAL A 42 -15.01 -6.47 -2.59
CA VAL A 42 -15.82 -5.87 -3.65
C VAL A 42 -15.15 -6.11 -5.00
N GLN A 43 -15.85 -6.87 -5.85
CA GLN A 43 -15.47 -7.15 -7.23
C GLN A 43 -16.15 -6.16 -8.19
N LEU A 44 -15.47 -5.78 -9.27
CA LEU A 44 -16.02 -4.89 -10.30
C LEU A 44 -16.78 -5.70 -11.38
N ALA A 45 -17.86 -6.35 -10.95
CA ALA A 45 -18.80 -7.12 -11.78
C ALA A 45 -20.18 -6.45 -11.82
N GLN A 46 -21.15 -7.00 -12.57
CA GLN A 46 -22.52 -6.46 -12.57
C GLN A 46 -23.17 -6.48 -11.16
N PRO A 47 -23.92 -5.43 -10.77
CA PRO A 47 -24.09 -4.14 -11.47
C PRO A 47 -22.84 -3.26 -11.35
N LEU A 48 -22.15 -3.01 -12.48
CA LEU A 48 -20.78 -2.46 -12.48
C LEU A 48 -20.70 -1.07 -11.84
N GLN A 49 -21.65 -0.18 -12.17
CA GLN A 49 -21.66 1.19 -11.65
C GLN A 49 -21.77 1.23 -10.12
N GLU A 50 -22.65 0.42 -9.53
CA GLU A 50 -22.85 0.36 -8.09
C GLU A 50 -21.62 -0.23 -7.39
N ASN A 51 -21.07 -1.32 -7.95
CA ASN A 51 -19.88 -1.96 -7.43
C ASN A 51 -18.65 -1.06 -7.52
N MET A 52 -18.52 -0.28 -8.61
CA MET A 52 -17.48 0.74 -8.77
C MET A 52 -17.57 1.81 -7.69
N GLN A 53 -18.75 2.41 -7.49
CA GLN A 53 -18.96 3.41 -6.44
C GLN A 53 -18.66 2.85 -5.05
N ARG A 54 -19.10 1.62 -4.78
CA ARG A 54 -18.86 0.93 -3.51
C ARG A 54 -17.36 0.68 -3.30
N LYS A 55 -16.67 0.14 -4.30
CA LYS A 55 -15.23 -0.16 -4.21
C LYS A 55 -14.42 1.12 -4.03
N LYS A 56 -14.72 2.19 -4.78
CA LYS A 56 -14.07 3.50 -4.62
C LYS A 56 -14.24 4.10 -3.23
N LYS A 57 -15.45 4.04 -2.66
CA LYS A 57 -15.69 4.49 -1.28
C LYS A 57 -14.90 3.69 -0.24
N LEU A 58 -14.75 2.39 -0.45
CA LEU A 58 -13.97 1.52 0.45
C LEU A 58 -12.47 1.70 0.26
N PHE A 59 -12.03 1.95 -0.97
CA PHE A 59 -10.67 2.36 -1.32
C PHE A 59 -10.26 3.60 -0.51
N GLU A 60 -11.01 4.71 -0.64
CA GLU A 60 -10.73 5.97 0.06
C GLU A 60 -10.69 5.79 1.58
N LYS A 61 -11.64 5.02 2.13
CA LYS A 61 -11.69 4.73 3.57
C LYS A 61 -10.53 3.87 4.07
N SER A 62 -10.01 2.99 3.22
CA SER A 62 -8.90 2.10 3.58
C SER A 62 -7.58 2.86 3.55
N ILE A 63 -7.34 3.64 2.49
CA ILE A 63 -6.21 4.56 2.38
C ILE A 63 -6.17 5.48 3.61
N ALA A 64 -7.25 6.21 3.87
CA ALA A 64 -7.33 7.14 5.02
C ALA A 64 -7.18 6.45 6.39
N ALA A 65 -7.41 5.14 6.48
CA ALA A 65 -7.19 4.40 7.73
C ALA A 65 -5.72 4.04 7.93
N TYR A 66 -5.03 3.62 6.88
CA TYR A 66 -3.60 3.35 6.93
C TYR A 66 -2.77 4.64 7.02
N GLU A 67 -3.17 5.73 6.36
CA GLU A 67 -2.52 7.03 6.53
C GLU A 67 -2.57 7.51 7.99
N ARG A 68 -3.74 7.39 8.65
CA ARG A 68 -3.87 7.72 10.07
C ARG A 68 -3.01 6.84 10.98
N ALA A 69 -2.82 5.57 10.64
CA ALA A 69 -1.93 4.69 11.38
C ALA A 69 -0.46 5.11 11.17
N SER A 70 -0.07 5.37 9.92
CA SER A 70 1.27 5.80 9.53
C SER A 70 1.69 7.14 10.15
N ALA A 71 0.74 8.06 10.33
CA ALA A 71 0.96 9.39 10.90
C ALA A 71 1.49 9.39 12.35
N TYR A 72 1.41 8.25 13.05
CA TYR A 72 2.04 8.09 14.36
C TYR A 72 3.57 8.02 14.31
N GLY A 73 4.17 7.75 13.14
CA GLY A 73 5.63 7.73 12.96
C GLY A 73 6.35 6.54 13.61
N ILE A 74 5.61 5.56 14.11
CA ILE A 74 6.20 4.31 14.63
C ILE A 74 6.65 3.47 13.45
N ALA A 75 7.96 3.22 13.33
CA ALA A 75 8.60 2.60 12.17
C ALA A 75 7.82 1.41 11.58
N GLU A 76 7.56 0.36 12.37
CA GLU A 76 6.83 -0.84 11.93
C GLU A 76 5.40 -0.53 11.46
N VAL A 77 4.71 0.40 12.12
CA VAL A 77 3.34 0.79 11.74
C VAL A 77 3.36 1.60 10.44
N THR A 78 4.35 2.49 10.29
CA THR A 78 4.53 3.32 9.11
C THR A 78 4.86 2.48 7.87
N THR A 79 5.77 1.51 7.98
CA THR A 79 6.15 0.64 6.87
C THR A 79 5.03 -0.32 6.47
N GLU A 80 4.32 -0.94 7.44
CA GLU A 80 3.15 -1.77 7.15
C GLU A 80 2.06 -0.95 6.46
N SER A 81 1.75 0.23 7.00
CA SER A 81 0.69 1.09 6.46
C SER A 81 1.01 1.54 5.03
N THR A 82 2.24 1.95 4.78
CA THR A 82 2.70 2.37 3.44
C THR A 82 2.61 1.20 2.45
N TYR A 83 3.08 0.01 2.83
CA TYR A 83 2.94 -1.19 2.01
C TYR A 83 1.47 -1.48 1.66
N ARG A 84 0.57 -1.43 2.66
CA ARG A 84 -0.87 -1.68 2.46
C ARG A 84 -1.53 -0.64 1.56
N ILE A 85 -1.14 0.63 1.65
CA ILE A 85 -1.59 1.69 0.73
C ILE A 85 -1.21 1.33 -0.71
N GLY A 86 0.04 0.93 -0.96
CA GLY A 86 0.49 0.51 -2.29
C GLY A 86 -0.34 -0.67 -2.84
N LYS A 87 -0.60 -1.68 -2.00
CA LYS A 87 -1.47 -2.82 -2.36
C LYS A 87 -2.89 -2.41 -2.69
N ILE A 88 -3.46 -1.42 -1.99
CA ILE A 88 -4.80 -0.90 -2.26
C ILE A 88 -4.85 -0.28 -3.66
N TYR A 89 -3.90 0.60 -4.00
CA TYR A 89 -3.75 1.21 -5.32
C TYR A 89 -3.59 0.15 -6.43
N GLN A 90 -2.66 -0.78 -6.25
CA GLN A 90 -2.39 -1.85 -7.20
C GLN A 90 -3.64 -2.73 -7.43
N ASN A 91 -4.34 -3.11 -6.36
CA ASN A 91 -5.57 -3.89 -6.47
C ASN A 91 -6.68 -3.11 -7.20
N PHE A 92 -6.76 -1.79 -7.02
CA PHE A 92 -7.77 -0.97 -7.66
C PHE A 92 -7.52 -0.89 -9.17
N ALA A 93 -6.28 -0.59 -9.57
CA ALA A 93 -5.85 -0.60 -10.97
C ALA A 93 -6.18 -1.94 -11.64
N LYS A 94 -5.75 -3.05 -11.01
CA LYS A 94 -6.02 -4.40 -11.49
C LYS A 94 -7.51 -4.69 -11.63
N SER A 95 -8.31 -4.32 -10.62
CA SER A 95 -9.76 -4.58 -10.63
C SER A 95 -10.45 -3.85 -11.78
N MET A 96 -9.98 -2.65 -12.16
CA MET A 96 -10.53 -1.90 -13.30
C MET A 96 -10.21 -2.60 -14.62
N MET A 97 -8.97 -3.05 -14.81
CA MET A 97 -8.57 -3.83 -16.00
C MET A 97 -9.34 -5.15 -16.15
N GLU A 98 -9.62 -5.81 -15.02
CA GLU A 98 -10.35 -7.07 -14.95
C GLU A 98 -11.89 -6.89 -14.88
N SER A 99 -12.37 -5.64 -14.92
CA SER A 99 -13.80 -5.37 -14.78
C SER A 99 -14.63 -5.97 -15.92
N GLU A 100 -15.88 -6.30 -15.60
CA GLU A 100 -16.79 -6.93 -16.55
C GLU A 100 -17.11 -5.99 -17.72
N ARG A 101 -16.95 -6.50 -18.95
CA ARG A 101 -17.23 -5.74 -20.19
C ARG A 101 -18.71 -5.80 -20.53
N PRO A 102 -19.31 -4.72 -21.07
CA PRO A 102 -20.69 -4.76 -21.56
C PRO A 102 -20.94 -5.88 -22.58
N ALA A 103 -22.11 -6.50 -22.52
CA ALA A 103 -22.51 -7.53 -23.48
C ALA A 103 -22.87 -6.94 -24.85
N GLY A 104 -22.66 -7.71 -25.92
CA GLY A 104 -23.06 -7.35 -27.28
C GLY A 104 -22.09 -6.43 -28.03
N MET A 105 -20.89 -6.22 -27.50
CA MET A 105 -19.83 -5.46 -28.16
C MET A 105 -19.15 -6.29 -29.26
N SER A 106 -18.81 -5.64 -30.36
CA SER A 106 -17.93 -6.18 -31.39
C SER A 106 -16.49 -6.30 -30.88
N GLU A 107 -15.64 -7.05 -31.60
CA GLU A 107 -14.23 -7.21 -31.25
C GLU A 107 -13.49 -5.85 -31.16
N LEU A 108 -13.75 -4.94 -32.11
CA LEU A 108 -13.16 -3.60 -32.11
C LEU A 108 -13.62 -2.77 -30.89
N GLU A 109 -14.89 -2.88 -30.50
CA GLU A 109 -15.40 -2.17 -29.33
C GLU A 109 -14.81 -2.73 -28.03
N ILE A 110 -14.59 -4.06 -27.94
CA ILE A 110 -13.94 -4.70 -26.79
C ILE A 110 -12.50 -4.19 -26.63
N GLU A 111 -11.77 -4.04 -27.74
CA GLU A 111 -10.40 -3.51 -27.75
C GLU A 111 -10.38 -2.04 -27.30
N GLN A 112 -11.23 -1.19 -27.90
CA GLN A 112 -11.34 0.22 -27.52
C GLN A 112 -11.72 0.40 -26.04
N TYR A 113 -12.60 -0.45 -25.53
CA TYR A 113 -12.94 -0.45 -24.11
C TYR A 113 -11.77 -0.88 -23.23
N GLY A 114 -10.96 -1.84 -23.69
CA GLY A 114 -9.72 -2.22 -23.02
C GLY A 114 -8.76 -1.05 -22.87
N ILE A 115 -8.55 -0.26 -23.94
CA ILE A 115 -7.71 0.95 -23.90
C ILE A 115 -8.26 1.96 -22.90
N LEU A 116 -9.58 2.19 -22.89
CA LEU A 116 -10.21 3.08 -21.92
C LEU A 116 -9.98 2.63 -20.46
N LEU A 117 -10.05 1.31 -20.20
CA LEU A 117 -9.76 0.78 -18.87
C LEU A 117 -8.29 0.97 -18.49
N GLU A 118 -7.37 0.80 -19.44
CA GLU A 118 -5.94 1.03 -19.25
C GLU A 118 -5.65 2.48 -18.89
N GLU A 119 -6.18 3.43 -19.65
CA GLU A 119 -6.04 4.87 -19.37
C GLU A 119 -6.60 5.24 -17.98
N GLN A 120 -7.69 4.61 -17.55
CA GLN A 120 -8.28 4.83 -16.23
C GLN A 120 -7.50 4.17 -15.10
N ALA A 121 -6.90 3.00 -15.35
CA ALA A 121 -6.14 2.24 -14.36
C ALA A 121 -4.73 2.79 -14.14
N PHE A 122 -4.12 3.34 -15.19
CA PHE A 122 -2.74 3.79 -15.20
C PHE A 122 -2.37 4.74 -14.04
N PRO A 123 -3.15 5.79 -13.71
CA PRO A 123 -2.82 6.66 -12.58
C PRO A 123 -2.73 5.93 -11.24
N TYR A 124 -3.52 4.87 -11.04
CA TYR A 124 -3.51 4.10 -9.80
C TYR A 124 -2.32 3.11 -9.76
N GLU A 125 -1.87 2.63 -10.92
CA GLU A 125 -0.65 1.84 -11.03
C GLU A 125 0.60 2.69 -10.75
N GLU A 126 0.64 3.93 -11.27
CA GLU A 126 1.71 4.89 -10.95
C GLU A 126 1.74 5.24 -9.47
N GLU A 127 0.59 5.45 -8.84
CA GLU A 127 0.52 5.71 -7.39
C GLU A 127 0.94 4.48 -6.57
N ALA A 128 0.55 3.27 -6.98
CA ALA A 128 1.01 2.04 -6.31
C ALA A 128 2.54 1.95 -6.32
N THR A 129 3.14 2.19 -7.48
CA THR A 129 4.60 2.24 -7.66
C THR A 129 5.22 3.30 -6.74
N THR A 130 4.73 4.54 -6.82
CA THR A 130 5.23 5.67 -6.01
C THR A 130 5.21 5.36 -4.52
N VAL A 131 4.12 4.75 -4.03
CA VAL A 131 3.98 4.38 -2.61
C VAL A 131 4.96 3.27 -2.22
N HIS A 132 5.10 2.23 -3.04
CA HIS A 132 6.06 1.17 -2.74
C HIS A 132 7.51 1.69 -2.78
N GLU A 133 7.85 2.58 -3.73
CA GLU A 133 9.16 3.24 -3.80
C GLU A 133 9.43 4.09 -2.56
N ALA A 134 8.42 4.83 -2.09
CA ALA A 134 8.53 5.61 -0.86
C ALA A 134 8.81 4.71 0.37
N ASN A 135 8.22 3.51 0.41
CA ASN A 135 8.52 2.54 1.47
C ASN A 135 9.95 2.00 1.36
N VAL A 136 10.38 1.59 0.15
CA VAL A 136 11.73 1.08 -0.11
C VAL A 136 12.81 2.13 0.16
N ALA A 137 12.52 3.40 -0.11
CA ALA A 137 13.46 4.50 0.16
C ALA A 137 13.86 4.61 1.64
N ARG A 138 13.08 4.06 2.57
CA ARG A 138 13.39 4.04 4.01
C ARG A 138 14.62 3.21 4.36
N LEU A 139 14.94 2.20 3.55
CA LEU A 139 16.19 1.45 3.67
C LEU A 139 17.39 2.40 3.64
N HIS A 140 17.43 3.30 2.67
CA HIS A 140 18.57 4.21 2.47
C HIS A 140 18.49 5.48 3.31
N LYS A 141 17.29 5.93 3.67
CA LYS A 141 17.09 7.17 4.44
C LYS A 141 17.22 6.97 5.95
N ASP A 142 16.66 5.87 6.44
CA ASP A 142 16.44 5.63 7.86
C ASP A 142 17.18 4.37 8.37
N GLY A 143 17.85 3.62 7.47
CA GLY A 143 18.44 2.30 7.78
C GLY A 143 17.38 1.22 8.05
N LEU A 144 16.11 1.48 7.71
CA LEU A 144 14.99 0.62 8.08
C LEU A 144 14.73 -0.44 7.00
N TYR A 145 14.99 -1.70 7.33
CA TYR A 145 14.70 -2.86 6.49
C TYR A 145 13.92 -3.92 7.24
N ASP A 146 12.58 -3.81 7.21
CA ASP A 146 11.68 -4.79 7.78
C ASP A 146 10.97 -5.62 6.70
N GLN A 147 10.09 -6.51 7.14
CA GLN A 147 9.33 -7.37 6.23
C GLN A 147 8.46 -6.58 5.23
N TRP A 148 7.98 -5.39 5.59
CA TRP A 148 7.07 -4.60 4.76
C TRP A 148 7.83 -3.79 3.71
N VAL A 149 9.02 -3.30 4.07
CA VAL A 149 9.98 -2.75 3.09
C VAL A 149 10.38 -3.82 2.09
N ARG A 150 10.69 -5.03 2.55
CA ARG A 150 10.97 -6.18 1.66
C ARG A 150 9.80 -6.50 0.74
N GLN A 151 8.58 -6.58 1.27
CA GLN A 151 7.40 -6.85 0.43
C GLN A 151 7.14 -5.73 -0.58
N SER A 152 7.33 -4.45 -0.23
CA SER A 152 7.25 -3.37 -1.23
C SER A 152 8.28 -3.55 -2.35
N LEU A 153 9.49 -4.01 -2.05
CA LEU A 153 10.50 -4.28 -3.08
C LEU A 153 10.08 -5.45 -3.99
N GLU A 154 9.47 -6.49 -3.43
CA GLU A 154 8.93 -7.63 -4.19
C GLU A 154 7.80 -7.17 -5.13
N GLU A 155 6.88 -6.32 -4.67
CA GLU A 155 5.83 -5.74 -5.53
C GLU A 155 6.42 -4.88 -6.65
N LEU A 156 7.45 -4.08 -6.37
CA LEU A 156 8.15 -3.28 -7.39
C LEU A 156 8.88 -4.14 -8.42
N ALA A 157 9.39 -5.31 -8.06
CA ALA A 157 9.96 -6.26 -9.02
C ALA A 157 8.91 -6.80 -10.00
N VAL A 158 7.65 -6.91 -9.56
CA VAL A 158 6.54 -7.31 -10.43
C VAL A 158 6.07 -6.15 -11.30
N LEU A 159 5.91 -4.95 -10.71
CA LEU A 159 5.41 -3.76 -11.41
C LEU A 159 6.43 -3.20 -12.42
N LEU A 160 7.72 -3.20 -12.04
CA LEU A 160 8.80 -2.59 -12.82
C LEU A 160 10.01 -3.55 -12.92
N PRO A 161 9.87 -4.70 -13.60
CA PRO A 161 10.89 -5.75 -13.64
C PRO A 161 12.22 -5.26 -14.21
N PHE A 162 12.20 -4.41 -15.23
CA PHE A 162 13.43 -3.85 -15.81
C PHE A 162 14.27 -3.03 -14.82
N LYS A 163 13.63 -2.46 -13.80
CA LYS A 163 14.26 -1.63 -12.76
C LYS A 163 14.64 -2.45 -11.52
N TYR A 164 13.79 -3.40 -11.11
CA TYR A 164 13.90 -4.08 -9.81
C TYR A 164 14.18 -5.60 -9.89
N ASP A 165 13.96 -6.26 -11.04
CA ASP A 165 14.17 -7.71 -11.22
C ASP A 165 15.53 -8.07 -11.86
N ARG A 166 16.47 -7.12 -11.93
CA ARG A 166 17.84 -7.43 -12.37
C ARG A 166 18.56 -8.22 -11.29
N GLN A 167 18.58 -9.55 -11.44
CA GLN A 167 19.25 -10.52 -10.56
C GLN A 167 20.70 -10.13 -10.19
N GLU A 168 21.41 -9.40 -11.06
CA GLU A 168 22.79 -8.95 -10.82
C GLU A 168 22.95 -7.88 -9.72
N ARG A 169 21.87 -7.19 -9.29
CA ARG A 169 21.96 -6.16 -8.23
C ARG A 169 21.48 -6.61 -6.86
N ARG A 170 20.85 -7.79 -6.73
CA ARG A 170 20.46 -8.32 -5.41
C ARG A 170 21.67 -8.56 -4.50
N THR A 171 22.83 -8.88 -5.07
CA THR A 171 24.10 -8.93 -4.34
C THR A 171 24.47 -7.57 -3.77
N SER A 172 24.36 -6.50 -4.57
CA SER A 172 24.80 -5.15 -4.17
C SER A 172 23.97 -4.58 -3.00
N TYR A 173 22.65 -4.79 -2.96
CA TYR A 173 21.83 -4.33 -1.82
C TYR A 173 22.14 -5.09 -0.53
N ILE A 174 22.51 -6.37 -0.61
CA ILE A 174 22.93 -7.16 0.55
C ILE A 174 24.34 -6.75 0.99
N THR A 175 25.23 -6.43 0.05
CA THR A 175 26.60 -6.00 0.37
C THR A 175 26.64 -4.66 1.09
N ILE A 176 25.77 -3.69 0.75
CA ILE A 176 25.73 -2.39 1.43
C ILE A 176 25.35 -2.54 2.91
N VAL A 177 24.44 -3.47 3.25
CA VAL A 177 24.03 -3.71 4.65
C VAL A 177 25.08 -4.52 5.42
N ALA A 178 25.81 -5.41 4.74
CA ALA A 178 26.88 -6.20 5.35
C ALA A 178 28.17 -5.41 5.60
N ASP A 179 28.50 -4.42 4.76
CA ASP A 179 29.72 -3.63 4.93
C ASP A 179 29.62 -2.56 6.04
N GLU A 180 28.42 -2.06 6.36
CA GLU A 180 28.21 -1.10 7.47
C GLU A 180 28.27 -1.75 8.86
N GLU A 181 27.95 -3.04 9.00
CA GLU A 181 28.11 -3.78 10.27
C GLU A 181 29.59 -4.06 10.61
N VAL A 182 30.44 -4.22 9.61
CA VAL A 182 31.88 -4.52 9.80
C VAL A 182 32.68 -3.24 10.09
N ALA A 183 32.23 -2.09 9.58
CA ALA A 183 32.90 -0.80 9.80
C ALA A 183 32.68 -0.19 11.20
N ASN A 184 31.65 -0.61 11.94
CA ASN A 184 31.35 -0.12 13.30
C ASN A 184 31.82 -1.07 14.43
N ALA A 185 32.55 -2.14 14.08
CA ALA A 185 33.08 -3.13 15.04
C ALA A 185 34.62 -3.04 15.21
N GLN A 186 35.26 -1.93 14.83
CA GLN A 186 36.69 -1.66 15.05
C GLN A 186 36.91 -0.41 15.90
#